data_AF-A0AAR5PGF5-F1
#
_entry.id   AF-A0AAR5PGF5-F1
#
_cell.length_a   1.000
_cell.length_b   1.000
_cell.length_c   1.000
_cell.angle_alpha   90.00
_cell.angle_beta   90.00
_cell.angle_gamma   90.00
#
_symmetry.space_group_name_H-M   'P 1'
#
loop_
_entity.id
_entity.type
_entity.pdbx_description
1 polymer ?
#
loop_
_entity_poly.entity_id
_entity_poly.type
_entity_poly.pdbx_seq_one_letter_code
_entity_poly.pdbx_strand_id
1 'polypeptide(L)'
;MHIERMHKSIKYIYLQGKNVQRLDKALGALMKLVTDRLFDRLIMLNKGKVSSKLTELRKRHRISLTLDEGSVSEVSSGICQIMSASVANNVYTVCENRGGCDCQLHCEECECCIHTYSCDCIHGSIRWNKCKHVHLVSRFLQQRKLTVHAFNPVTLSQEFNDQQLANLEHSKLANSAVIFHHLQSTENTTCQIQR
;
A
#
# COMPACT_ATOMS: atom_id res chain seq x y z
N MET A 1 35.54 -28.42 -20.88
CA MET A 1 34.92 -29.48 -20.07
C MET A 1 34.22 -28.89 -18.84
N HIS A 2 32.88 -28.93 -18.77
CA HIS A 2 32.11 -28.33 -17.65
C HIS A 2 32.35 -29.01 -16.30
N ILE A 3 32.50 -30.34 -16.31
CA ILE A 3 32.76 -31.16 -15.11
C ILE A 3 34.12 -30.80 -14.51
N GLU A 4 35.14 -30.59 -15.35
CA GLU A 4 36.48 -30.22 -14.88
C GLU A 4 36.48 -28.85 -14.17
N ARG A 5 35.75 -27.87 -14.72
CA ARG A 5 35.57 -26.55 -14.09
C ARG A 5 34.81 -26.67 -12.76
N MET A 6 33.77 -27.51 -12.71
CA MET A 6 33.05 -27.78 -11.47
C MET A 6 33.95 -28.42 -10.41
N HIS A 7 34.75 -29.43 -10.79
CA HIS A 7 35.72 -30.06 -9.91
C HIS A 7 36.75 -29.04 -9.38
N LYS A 8 37.31 -28.18 -10.24
CA LYS A 8 38.19 -27.08 -9.82
C LYS A 8 37.50 -26.13 -8.84
N SER A 9 36.21 -25.84 -9.06
CA SER A 9 35.44 -24.97 -8.17
C SER A 9 35.27 -25.62 -6.79
N ILE A 10 34.84 -26.89 -6.74
CA ILE A 10 34.72 -27.65 -5.49
C ILE A 10 36.07 -27.70 -4.76
N LYS A 11 37.14 -28.07 -5.45
CA LYS A 11 38.48 -28.21 -4.86
C LYS A 11 38.99 -26.89 -4.29
N TYR A 12 38.99 -25.81 -5.06
CA TYR A 12 39.68 -24.58 -4.65
C TYR A 12 38.79 -23.58 -3.90
N ILE A 13 37.48 -23.52 -4.21
CA ILE A 13 36.56 -22.56 -3.59
C ILE A 13 35.96 -23.15 -2.31
N TYR A 14 35.46 -24.39 -2.38
CA TYR A 14 34.70 -24.99 -1.27
C TYR A 14 35.57 -25.84 -0.34
N LEU A 15 36.63 -26.46 -0.86
CA LEU A 15 37.56 -27.30 -0.09
C LEU A 15 38.92 -26.65 0.17
N GLN A 16 39.13 -25.40 -0.26
CA GLN A 16 40.35 -24.62 -0.02
C GLN A 16 41.64 -25.32 -0.50
N GLY A 17 41.56 -26.10 -1.59
CA GLY A 17 42.66 -26.87 -2.14
C GLY A 17 43.01 -28.16 -1.38
N LYS A 18 42.33 -28.44 -0.26
CA LYS A 18 42.60 -29.60 0.59
C LYS A 18 42.03 -30.88 -0.02
N ASN A 19 42.78 -31.97 0.06
CA ASN A 19 42.26 -33.30 -0.25
C ASN A 19 41.42 -33.80 0.92
N VAL A 20 40.12 -33.94 0.70
CA VAL A 20 39.18 -34.35 1.74
C VAL A 20 38.98 -35.86 1.71
N GLN A 21 39.44 -36.54 2.76
CA GLN A 21 39.23 -37.99 2.94
C GLN A 21 37.88 -38.31 3.61
N ARG A 22 37.34 -37.37 4.40
CA ARG A 22 36.06 -37.55 5.10
C ARG A 22 34.87 -37.19 4.21
N LEU A 23 34.00 -38.15 3.97
CA LEU A 23 32.80 -37.99 3.14
C LEU A 23 31.91 -36.82 3.58
N ASP A 24 31.67 -36.64 4.89
CA ASP A 24 30.79 -35.58 5.42
C ASP A 24 31.24 -34.18 4.99
N LYS A 25 32.55 -33.94 4.98
CA LYS A 25 33.11 -32.65 4.58
C LYS A 25 32.94 -32.41 3.08
N ALA A 26 33.07 -33.46 2.28
CA ALA A 26 32.80 -33.40 0.84
C ALA A 26 31.32 -33.15 0.56
N LEU A 27 30.42 -33.82 1.29
CA LEU A 27 28.98 -33.61 1.19
C LEU A 27 28.60 -32.18 1.58
N GLY A 28 29.14 -31.65 2.67
CA GLY A 28 28.91 -30.26 3.07
C GLY A 28 29.35 -29.25 2.01
N ALA A 29 30.49 -29.49 1.36
CA ALA A 29 30.98 -28.64 0.26
C ALA A 29 30.08 -28.71 -0.98
N LEU A 30 29.56 -29.90 -1.32
CA LEU A 30 28.61 -30.09 -2.42
C LEU A 30 27.28 -29.38 -2.13
N MET A 31 26.74 -29.54 -0.92
CA MET A 31 25.50 -28.85 -0.53
C MET A 31 25.66 -27.34 -0.61
N LYS A 32 26.78 -26.80 -0.12
CA LYS A 32 27.10 -25.37 -0.24
C LYS A 32 27.19 -24.90 -1.69
N LEU A 33 27.86 -25.67 -2.57
CA LEU A 33 27.91 -25.38 -4.00
C LEU A 33 26.50 -25.31 -4.61
N VAL A 34 25.63 -26.27 -4.30
CA VAL A 34 24.25 -26.28 -4.80
C VAL A 34 23.50 -25.04 -4.31
N THR A 35 23.59 -24.72 -3.02
CA THR A 35 22.97 -23.54 -2.43
C THR A 35 23.44 -22.24 -3.09
N ASP A 36 24.74 -22.05 -3.27
CA ASP A 36 25.30 -20.85 -3.91
C ASP A 36 24.80 -20.71 -5.36
N ARG A 37 24.71 -21.82 -6.11
CA ARG A 37 24.16 -21.82 -7.47
C ARG A 37 22.67 -21.50 -7.52
N LEU A 38 21.90 -21.95 -6.54
CA LEU A 38 20.49 -21.61 -6.42
C LEU A 38 20.31 -20.13 -6.11
N PHE A 39 21.13 -19.55 -5.23
CA PHE A 39 21.12 -18.11 -4.95
C PHE A 39 21.56 -17.28 -6.16
N ASP A 40 22.65 -17.65 -6.84
CA ASP A 40 23.09 -17.00 -8.09
C ASP A 40 21.94 -16.98 -9.11
N ARG A 41 21.26 -18.12 -9.27
CA ARG A 41 20.11 -18.22 -10.18
C ARG A 41 18.96 -17.34 -9.73
N LEU A 42 18.63 -17.31 -8.45
CA LEU A 42 17.57 -16.47 -7.90
C LEU A 42 17.87 -14.98 -8.13
N ILE A 43 19.12 -14.56 -7.91
CA ILE A 43 19.59 -13.20 -8.18
C ILE A 43 19.45 -12.89 -9.67
N MET A 44 19.95 -13.75 -10.56
CA MET A 44 19.83 -13.55 -12.01
C MET A 44 18.38 -13.48 -12.49
N LEU A 45 17.51 -14.35 -11.96
CA LEU A 45 16.09 -14.37 -12.30
C LEU A 45 15.35 -13.12 -11.84
N ASN A 46 15.82 -12.44 -10.79
CA ASN A 46 15.18 -11.23 -10.26
C ASN A 46 15.90 -9.94 -10.65
N LYS A 47 17.12 -10.03 -11.18
CA LYS A 47 17.88 -8.89 -11.69
C LYS A 47 17.07 -8.17 -12.76
N GLY A 48 16.96 -6.86 -12.63
CA GLY A 48 16.18 -6.02 -13.54
C GLY A 48 14.67 -6.03 -13.29
N LYS A 49 14.06 -7.08 -12.71
CA LYS A 49 12.60 -7.13 -12.47
C LYS A 49 12.11 -6.00 -11.54
N VAL A 50 12.83 -5.74 -10.45
CA VAL A 50 12.52 -4.64 -9.53
C VAL A 50 12.64 -3.29 -10.25
N SER A 51 13.70 -3.08 -11.03
CA SER A 51 13.89 -1.86 -11.83
C SER A 51 12.77 -1.67 -12.85
N SER A 52 12.34 -2.73 -13.54
CA SER A 52 11.22 -2.70 -14.48
C SER A 52 9.90 -2.37 -13.78
N LYS A 53 9.64 -2.95 -12.59
CA LYS A 53 8.45 -2.62 -11.79
C LYS A 53 8.45 -1.15 -11.35
N LEU A 54 9.60 -0.62 -10.90
CA LEU A 54 9.72 0.79 -10.53
C LEU A 54 9.54 1.72 -11.74
N THR A 55 10.07 1.33 -12.90
CA THR A 55 9.90 2.08 -14.15
C THR A 55 8.43 2.13 -14.56
N GLU A 56 7.73 1.00 -14.53
CA GLU A 56 6.31 0.96 -14.83
C GLU A 56 5.50 1.76 -13.80
N LEU A 57 5.82 1.66 -12.51
CA LEU A 57 5.18 2.43 -11.46
C LEU A 57 5.29 3.95 -11.71
N ARG A 58 6.47 4.45 -12.07
CA ARG A 58 6.65 5.87 -12.47
C ARG A 58 5.85 6.22 -13.72
N LYS A 59 5.81 5.33 -14.72
CA LYS A 59 5.01 5.53 -15.94
C LYS A 59 3.51 5.65 -15.61
N ARG A 60 2.99 4.79 -14.73
CA ARG A 60 1.59 4.80 -14.31
C ARG A 60 1.26 6.02 -13.45
N HIS A 61 2.20 6.48 -12.63
CA HIS A 61 2.09 7.77 -11.94
C HIS A 61 1.88 8.90 -12.94
N ARG A 62 2.77 9.03 -13.95
CA ARG A 62 2.66 10.08 -14.98
C ARG A 62 1.34 10.05 -15.73
N ILE A 63 0.84 8.86 -16.07
CA ILE A 63 -0.48 8.70 -16.71
C ILE A 63 -1.61 9.16 -15.77
N SER A 64 -1.47 8.98 -14.45
CA SER A 64 -2.48 9.49 -13.52
C SER A 64 -2.59 11.00 -13.58
N LEU A 65 -1.49 11.74 -13.83
CA LEU A 65 -1.46 13.21 -13.91
C LEU A 65 -2.36 13.75 -15.01
N THR A 66 -2.68 12.94 -16.03
CA THR A 66 -3.59 13.32 -17.10
C THR A 66 -5.06 13.01 -16.78
N LEU A 67 -5.35 12.41 -15.63
CA LEU A 67 -6.71 12.14 -15.18
C LEU A 67 -7.19 13.27 -14.27
N ASP A 68 -8.47 13.60 -14.41
CA ASP A 68 -9.14 14.60 -13.59
C ASP A 68 -9.40 14.08 -12.17
N GLU A 69 -9.02 14.84 -11.17
CA GLU A 69 -9.27 14.54 -9.76
C GLU A 69 -10.76 14.67 -9.40
N GLY A 70 -11.52 15.48 -10.15
CA GLY A 70 -12.98 15.56 -10.04
C GLY A 70 -13.71 14.26 -10.40
N SER A 71 -13.03 13.30 -11.04
CA SER A 71 -13.59 11.98 -11.34
C SER A 71 -13.60 11.00 -10.17
N VAL A 72 -12.99 11.37 -9.03
CA VAL A 72 -12.87 10.53 -7.83
C VAL A 72 -13.99 10.84 -6.85
N SER A 73 -14.72 9.80 -6.45
CA SER A 73 -15.75 9.87 -5.42
C SER A 73 -15.42 8.90 -4.29
N GLU A 74 -15.32 9.40 -3.06
CA GLU A 74 -15.20 8.56 -1.88
C GLU A 74 -16.59 8.05 -1.49
N VAL A 75 -16.77 6.72 -1.52
CA VAL A 75 -18.08 6.09 -1.26
C VAL A 75 -18.21 5.66 0.18
N SER A 76 -17.10 5.20 0.77
CA SER A 76 -16.99 4.87 2.19
C SER A 76 -15.55 4.99 2.65
N SER A 77 -15.30 4.90 3.95
CA SER A 77 -13.96 4.99 4.53
C SER A 77 -13.01 4.00 3.86
N GLY A 78 -11.99 4.52 3.18
CA GLY A 78 -10.98 3.71 2.48
C GLY A 78 -11.45 3.10 1.17
N ILE A 79 -12.62 3.47 0.63
CA ILE A 79 -13.13 3.00 -0.67
C ILE A 79 -13.46 4.19 -1.57
N CYS A 80 -12.76 4.28 -2.69
CA CYS A 80 -12.95 5.30 -3.72
C CYS A 80 -13.42 4.68 -5.03
N GLN A 81 -14.30 5.38 -5.74
CA GLN A 81 -14.73 5.06 -7.09
C GLN A 81 -14.24 6.12 -8.07
N ILE A 82 -13.88 5.67 -9.27
CA ILE A 82 -13.35 6.54 -10.33
C ILE A 82 -14.16 6.30 -11.60
N MET A 83 -14.76 7.36 -12.12
CA MET A 83 -15.46 7.30 -13.40
C MET A 83 -14.47 7.30 -14.56
N SER A 84 -14.61 6.36 -15.47
CA SER A 84 -13.76 6.25 -16.65
C SER A 84 -14.09 7.35 -17.66
N ALA A 85 -13.10 8.18 -18.00
CA ALA A 85 -13.24 9.19 -19.06
C ALA A 85 -13.32 8.57 -20.47
N SER A 86 -12.74 7.39 -20.67
CA SER A 86 -12.60 6.77 -22.00
C SER A 86 -13.71 5.78 -22.36
N VAL A 87 -14.45 5.28 -21.37
CA VAL A 87 -15.53 4.32 -21.61
C VAL A 87 -16.72 4.71 -20.74
N ALA A 88 -17.81 5.11 -21.39
CA ALA A 88 -19.03 5.48 -20.71
C ALA A 88 -19.49 4.37 -19.77
N ASN A 89 -19.94 4.76 -18.57
CA ASN A 89 -20.50 3.88 -17.54
C ASN A 89 -19.54 2.84 -16.95
N ASN A 90 -18.22 2.95 -17.17
CA ASN A 90 -17.24 2.13 -16.46
C ASN A 90 -16.75 2.85 -15.20
N VAL A 91 -16.87 2.18 -14.06
CA VAL A 91 -16.40 2.64 -12.76
C VAL A 91 -15.33 1.69 -12.26
N TYR A 92 -14.22 2.26 -11.78
CA TYR A 92 -13.17 1.49 -11.12
C TYR A 92 -13.20 1.73 -9.63
N THR A 93 -13.09 0.66 -8.86
CA THR A 93 -13.04 0.68 -7.40
C THR A 93 -11.59 0.59 -6.92
N VAL A 94 -11.23 1.46 -5.99
CA VAL A 94 -9.96 1.46 -5.28
C VAL A 94 -10.23 1.29 -3.79
N CYS A 95 -9.71 0.21 -3.20
CA CYS A 95 -9.82 -0.09 -1.77
C CYS A 95 -8.46 0.13 -1.10
N GLU A 96 -8.44 0.82 0.03
CA GLU A 96 -7.28 0.90 0.91
C GLU A 96 -7.03 -0.44 1.59
N ASN A 97 -5.78 -0.88 1.55
CA ASN A 97 -5.34 -2.08 2.25
C ASN A 97 -4.79 -1.68 3.62
N ARG A 98 -4.98 -2.54 4.63
CA ARG A 98 -4.47 -2.28 5.99
C ARG A 98 -2.96 -2.02 5.96
N GLY A 99 -2.55 -0.95 6.63
CA GLY A 99 -1.24 -0.31 6.48
C GLY A 99 -0.05 -1.07 7.09
N GLY A 100 1.15 -0.70 6.63
CA GLY A 100 2.44 -1.23 7.09
C GLY A 100 3.08 -2.13 6.04
N CYS A 101 4.05 -1.59 5.30
CA CYS A 101 4.87 -2.37 4.36
C CYS A 101 6.28 -1.77 4.27
N ASP A 102 7.29 -2.63 4.27
CA ASP A 102 8.71 -2.31 4.15
C ASP A 102 9.27 -2.59 2.75
N CYS A 103 8.40 -2.76 1.75
CA CYS A 103 8.83 -3.11 0.41
C CYS A 103 9.47 -1.94 -0.34
N GLN A 104 10.37 -2.25 -1.27
CA GLN A 104 11.09 -1.26 -2.08
C GLN A 104 10.28 -0.76 -3.29
N LEU A 105 9.07 -1.30 -3.53
CA LEU A 105 8.21 -0.94 -4.67
C LEU A 105 7.35 0.27 -4.29
N HIS A 106 8.02 1.40 -4.17
CA HIS A 106 7.48 2.66 -3.66
C HIS A 106 7.36 3.71 -4.76
N CYS A 107 6.29 4.52 -4.69
CA CYS A 107 6.18 5.74 -5.48
C CYS A 107 6.58 6.92 -4.62
N GLU A 108 7.70 7.56 -4.94
CA GLU A 108 8.20 8.74 -4.21
C GLU A 108 7.17 9.88 -4.18
N GLU A 109 6.53 10.17 -5.31
CA GLU A 109 5.54 11.26 -5.42
C GLU A 109 4.24 10.99 -4.64
N CYS A 110 3.79 9.73 -4.60
CA CYS A 110 2.56 9.36 -3.87
C CYS A 110 2.81 8.93 -2.42
N GLU A 111 4.07 8.84 -1.99
CA GLU A 111 4.48 8.37 -0.66
C GLU A 111 3.81 7.06 -0.20
N CYS A 112 3.56 6.15 -1.15
CA CYS A 112 3.00 4.85 -0.82
C CYS A 112 3.39 3.76 -1.82
N CYS A 113 3.50 2.55 -1.30
CA CYS A 113 3.90 1.37 -2.04
C CYS A 113 2.76 0.79 -2.89
N ILE A 114 3.07 -0.22 -3.70
CA ILE A 114 2.07 -0.93 -4.50
C ILE A 114 1.03 -1.70 -3.67
N HIS A 115 1.30 -1.94 -2.38
CA HIS A 115 0.40 -2.68 -1.49
C HIS A 115 -0.57 -1.80 -0.73
N THR A 116 -0.41 -0.47 -0.75
CA THR A 116 -1.24 0.44 0.05
C THR A 116 -2.69 0.45 -0.41
N TYR A 117 -2.94 0.23 -1.70
CA TYR A 117 -4.29 0.19 -2.27
C TYR A 117 -4.42 -0.95 -3.28
N SER A 118 -5.62 -1.49 -3.38
CA SER A 118 -6.03 -2.45 -4.41
C SER A 118 -7.00 -1.78 -5.38
N CYS A 119 -6.93 -2.13 -6.66
CA CYS A 119 -7.86 -1.64 -7.67
C CYS A 119 -8.35 -2.77 -8.55
N ASP A 120 -9.64 -2.77 -8.87
CA ASP A 120 -10.31 -3.79 -9.68
C ASP A 120 -9.94 -3.76 -11.18
N CYS A 121 -9.24 -2.72 -11.65
CA CYS A 121 -8.81 -2.65 -13.05
C CYS A 121 -7.76 -3.73 -13.38
N ILE A 122 -7.63 -4.11 -14.65
CA ILE A 122 -6.69 -5.15 -15.12
C ILE A 122 -5.24 -4.97 -14.63
N HIS A 123 -4.80 -3.72 -14.45
CA HIS A 123 -3.44 -3.44 -13.99
C HIS A 123 -3.27 -3.64 -12.48
N GLY A 124 -4.32 -3.41 -11.70
CA GLY A 124 -4.36 -3.71 -10.27
C GLY A 124 -4.59 -5.20 -10.04
N SER A 125 -5.67 -5.76 -10.60
CA SER A 125 -6.12 -7.13 -10.35
C SER A 125 -5.22 -8.21 -10.97
N ILE A 126 -4.70 -8.00 -12.19
CA ILE A 126 -3.93 -9.06 -12.89
C ILE A 126 -2.43 -8.80 -12.82
N ARG A 127 -2.00 -7.55 -13.03
CA ARG A 127 -0.57 -7.22 -13.11
C ARG A 127 0.07 -6.92 -11.75
N TRP A 128 -0.72 -6.83 -10.69
CA TRP A 128 -0.28 -6.45 -9.33
C TRP A 128 0.64 -5.22 -9.37
N ASN A 129 0.26 -4.24 -10.19
CA ASN A 129 0.98 -2.99 -10.31
C ASN A 129 0.08 -1.86 -9.85
N LYS A 130 0.67 -0.88 -9.16
CA LYS A 130 -0.02 0.37 -8.85
C LYS A 130 -0.47 1.02 -10.16
N CYS A 131 -1.78 0.99 -10.39
CA CYS A 131 -2.36 1.45 -11.64
C CYS A 131 -2.55 2.98 -11.60
N LYS A 132 -2.88 3.58 -12.74
CA LYS A 132 -3.17 5.01 -12.84
C LYS A 132 -4.31 5.44 -11.88
N HIS A 133 -5.27 4.55 -11.61
CA HIS A 133 -6.40 4.78 -10.70
C HIS A 133 -5.94 4.88 -9.24
N VAL A 134 -5.07 3.96 -8.80
CA VAL A 134 -4.49 4.02 -7.46
C VAL A 134 -3.65 5.29 -7.28
N HIS A 135 -2.86 5.67 -8.29
CA HIS A 135 -2.09 6.91 -8.24
C HIS A 135 -2.99 8.16 -8.16
N LEU A 136 -4.09 8.19 -8.92
CA LEU A 136 -5.07 9.27 -8.86
C LEU A 136 -5.69 9.39 -7.45
N VAL A 137 -6.12 8.27 -6.87
CA VAL A 137 -6.66 8.24 -5.49
C VAL A 137 -5.62 8.68 -4.47
N SER A 138 -4.37 8.25 -4.62
CA SER A 138 -3.28 8.67 -3.71
C SER A 138 -3.13 10.19 -3.71
N ARG A 139 -3.12 10.82 -4.89
CA ARG A 139 -3.02 12.28 -5.04
C ARG A 139 -4.23 13.01 -4.47
N PHE A 140 -5.43 12.55 -4.79
CA PHE A 140 -6.68 13.10 -4.27
C PHE A 140 -6.69 13.10 -2.73
N LEU A 141 -6.28 12.01 -2.09
CA LEU A 141 -6.21 11.90 -0.64
C LEU A 141 -5.09 12.76 -0.03
N GLN A 142 -3.93 12.88 -0.69
CA GLN A 142 -2.84 13.76 -0.25
C GLN A 142 -3.28 15.23 -0.23
N GLN A 143 -3.98 15.70 -1.26
CA GLN A 143 -4.49 17.07 -1.30
C GLN A 143 -5.51 17.35 -0.19
N ARG A 144 -6.40 16.39 0.10
CA ARG A 144 -7.37 16.53 1.19
C ARG A 144 -6.71 16.63 2.56
N LYS A 145 -5.60 15.93 2.79
CA LYS A 145 -4.82 16.09 4.03
C LYS A 145 -4.25 17.50 4.15
N LEU A 146 -3.76 18.09 3.05
CA LEU A 146 -3.23 19.44 3.04
C LEU A 146 -4.31 20.51 3.25
N THR A 147 -5.51 20.34 2.66
CA THR A 147 -6.60 21.31 2.83
C THR A 147 -7.20 21.27 4.24
N VAL A 148 -7.30 20.11 4.88
CA VAL A 148 -7.76 19.99 6.27
C VAL A 148 -6.77 20.64 7.25
N HIS A 149 -5.47 20.58 6.99
CA HIS A 149 -4.46 21.26 7.82
C HIS A 149 -4.33 22.77 7.56
N ALA A 150 -4.79 23.27 6.40
CA ALA A 150 -4.76 24.71 6.08
C ALA A 150 -5.90 25.51 6.75
N PHE A 151 -6.94 24.84 7.26
CA PHE A 151 -7.99 25.44 8.09
C PHE A 151 -7.78 25.09 9.57
N ASN A 152 -6.74 25.66 10.19
CA ASN A 152 -6.76 25.81 11.63
C ASN A 152 -7.84 26.86 11.98
N PRO A 153 -8.80 26.58 12.87
CA PRO A 153 -9.69 27.62 13.36
C PRO A 153 -8.84 28.63 14.12
N VAL A 154 -8.72 29.83 13.56
CA VAL A 154 -8.16 30.99 14.28
C VAL A 154 -8.96 31.12 15.57
N THR A 155 -8.25 30.97 16.68
CA THR A 155 -8.75 31.17 18.03
C THR A 155 -9.11 32.64 18.15
N LEU A 156 -10.39 32.96 17.99
CA LEU A 156 -10.93 34.27 18.37
C LEU A 156 -11.22 34.21 19.87
N SER A 157 -10.18 34.35 20.68
CA SER A 157 -10.31 34.59 22.12
C SER A 157 -10.07 36.07 22.38
N GLN A 158 -11.15 36.74 22.78
CA GLN A 158 -11.29 37.96 23.61
C GLN A 158 -12.58 38.64 23.15
N GLU A 159 -13.54 39.05 23.97
CA GLU A 159 -13.83 39.05 25.41
C GLU A 159 -15.14 39.88 25.44
N PHE A 160 -16.20 39.54 26.19
CA PHE A 160 -17.06 40.54 26.84
C PHE A 160 -18.11 39.90 27.76
N ASN A 161 -17.78 39.99 29.05
CA ASN A 161 -18.56 40.15 30.27
C ASN A 161 -19.61 39.13 30.74
N ASP A 162 -19.21 38.47 31.83
CA ASP A 162 -20.04 38.04 32.95
C ASP A 162 -20.80 39.22 33.56
N GLN A 163 -22.05 39.43 33.15
CA GLN A 163 -23.04 40.06 34.03
C GLN A 163 -24.47 39.75 33.60
N GLN A 164 -25.01 38.62 34.07
CA GLN A 164 -26.41 38.44 34.52
C GLN A 164 -26.70 36.97 34.84
N LEU A 165 -26.09 36.48 35.92
CA LEU A 165 -26.53 35.28 36.62
C LEU A 165 -27.42 35.71 37.79
N ALA A 166 -28.62 36.17 37.45
CA ALA A 166 -29.77 36.30 38.34
C ALA A 166 -30.93 36.79 37.48
N ASN A 167 -31.76 35.87 37.01
CA ASN A 167 -33.21 35.98 37.10
C ASN A 167 -33.86 34.74 36.48
N LEU A 168 -34.62 34.05 37.33
CA LEU A 168 -35.78 33.21 37.02
C LEU A 168 -35.50 31.75 36.62
N GLU A 169 -35.10 30.98 37.64
CA GLU A 169 -35.80 29.71 37.90
C GLU A 169 -37.31 29.99 37.94
N HIS A 170 -38.10 29.34 37.08
CA HIS A 170 -39.44 28.76 37.35
C HIS A 170 -40.22 28.52 36.03
N SER A 171 -40.08 27.32 35.45
CA SER A 171 -41.20 26.52 34.88
C SER A 171 -40.61 25.20 34.33
N LYS A 172 -40.42 24.20 35.19
CA LYS A 172 -41.31 23.04 35.34
C LYS A 172 -41.73 22.36 34.02
N LEU A 173 -41.16 21.15 33.86
CA LEU A 173 -41.82 19.87 33.54
C LEU A 173 -42.26 19.60 32.09
N ALA A 174 -42.08 18.31 31.71
CA ALA A 174 -42.41 17.63 30.45
C ALA A 174 -41.35 17.85 29.33
N ASN A 175 -40.63 16.85 28.80
CA ASN A 175 -40.94 15.44 28.61
C ASN A 175 -39.66 14.58 28.69
N SER A 176 -39.74 13.52 29.48
CA SER A 176 -38.91 12.33 29.39
C SER A 176 -39.79 11.24 28.78
N ALA A 177 -39.37 10.63 27.65
CA ALA A 177 -39.80 9.30 27.25
C ALA A 177 -39.16 8.84 25.91
N VAL A 178 -38.36 7.77 26.03
CA VAL A 178 -38.06 6.67 25.06
C VAL A 178 -37.27 7.05 23.78
N ILE A 179 -36.17 6.40 23.38
CA ILE A 179 -35.83 4.97 23.41
C ILE A 179 -34.31 4.76 23.61
N PHE A 180 -33.98 3.90 24.58
CA PHE A 180 -32.70 3.23 24.78
C PHE A 180 -32.74 1.87 24.07
N HIS A 181 -31.57 1.33 23.67
CA HIS A 181 -31.27 0.22 22.73
C HIS A 181 -31.00 0.74 21.31
N HIS A 182 -29.82 0.56 20.70
CA HIS A 182 -28.94 -0.59 20.77
C HIS A 182 -27.51 -0.17 20.40
N LEU A 183 -26.59 -0.26 21.37
CA LEU A 183 -25.16 -0.32 21.14
C LEU A 183 -24.80 -1.77 20.83
N GLN A 184 -23.83 -1.92 19.92
CA GLN A 184 -23.18 -3.17 19.50
C GLN A 184 -23.96 -4.04 18.51
N SER A 185 -23.54 -3.98 17.24
CA SER A 185 -23.08 -5.13 16.43
C SER A 185 -22.93 -4.68 14.97
N THR A 186 -21.70 -4.78 14.42
CA THR A 186 -21.38 -5.57 13.20
C THR A 186 -21.57 -4.73 11.91
N GLU A 187 -20.71 -4.66 10.89
CA GLU A 187 -19.69 -5.55 10.29
C GLU A 187 -18.70 -4.67 9.51
N ASN A 188 -17.38 -4.82 9.66
CA ASN A 188 -16.57 -5.72 8.81
C ASN A 188 -16.84 -5.62 7.29
N THR A 189 -16.77 -4.42 6.70
CA THR A 189 -16.59 -4.28 5.25
C THR A 189 -15.11 -4.48 4.88
N THR A 190 -14.62 -5.71 5.03
CA THR A 190 -13.46 -6.17 4.25
C THR A 190 -13.89 -6.22 2.79
N CYS A 191 -13.37 -5.28 1.99
CA CYS A 191 -13.39 -5.34 0.53
C CYS A 191 -12.58 -6.58 0.11
N GLN A 192 -13.23 -7.76 0.11
CA GLN A 192 -12.64 -8.97 -0.45
C GLN A 192 -12.71 -8.88 -1.98
N ILE A 193 -11.78 -8.14 -2.57
CA ILE A 193 -11.36 -8.43 -3.94
C ILE A 193 -10.63 -9.78 -3.81
N GLN A 194 -11.32 -10.86 -4.15
CA GLN A 194 -10.75 -12.21 -4.12
C GLN A 194 -9.48 -12.25 -4.98
N ARG A 195 -8.46 -12.85 -4.36
CA ARG A 195 -7.03 -12.80 -4.67
C ARG A 195 -6.65 -13.52 -5.95
#